data_AF-A0A931TQM1-F1
#
_entry.id   AF-A0A931TQM1-F1
#
_cell.length_a   1.000
_cell.length_b   1.000
_cell.length_c   1.000
_cell.angle_alpha   90.00
_cell.angle_beta   90.00
_cell.angle_gamma   90.00
#
_symmetry.space_group_name_H-M   'P 1'
#
loop_
_entity.id
_entity.type
_entity.pdbx_description
1 polymer ?
#
loop_
_entity_poly.entity_id
_entity_poly.type
_entity_poly.pdbx_seq_one_letter_code
_entity_poly.pdbx_strand_id
1 'polypeptide(L)'
;MKKYKHSKQMSQLIKIWSRLCYAKAINLVWVGVFLLHSLVLQAKSGEENFNSLCMTCHSLTDKVLVGPGLAGVKDRASEEWLIKWIKDPAALLSANDKYATEIFNKFNKVPMPGFPQLSDDEIKELLAFIDSKSVAPAAGAPAETASASSSSSSVSSSTDSVLKEDPFFSKFGFLIFIGIAVVGFLLYRYKRKTKELINHLGHHEPAHQIPNYAFLLMSYLGIAGVLIFLVVYMLENNLGKINDMMFIALPYVAFAIFIIGSIYRYTKRGYQFTSLSSQFLEGKKLFWASQPFHWGIFIIFFGHLIAFLFPKAVLAWNGEPVRLLILEYSSFAFGIAALFGLAMLIKRRLNNKSLLVVANKMDMLVYTVLAVQILSGLGVAFFVRWGSSWFSSVLTPYLRSIFSFNPDITAVAETPWLVQVHIISAFVIIGIIPFTRFVHFLVYPLDYLWRRTQVVIWNWNPKNIRASVKWNFGKKTRNH
;
A
#
# COMPACT_ATOMS: atom_id res chain seq x y z
N MET A 1 3.87 38.37 -48.67
CA MET A 1 4.64 37.58 -47.66
C MET A 1 4.82 38.23 -46.27
N LYS A 2 4.68 39.56 -46.07
CA LYS A 2 4.85 40.19 -44.73
C LYS A 2 3.75 39.86 -43.71
N LYS A 3 2.49 39.68 -44.12
CA LYS A 3 1.34 39.40 -43.21
C LYS A 3 1.40 38.02 -42.53
N TYR A 4 2.06 37.03 -43.13
CA TYR A 4 2.16 35.66 -42.60
C TYR A 4 3.28 35.48 -41.55
N LYS A 5 4.28 36.39 -41.54
CA LYS A 5 5.41 36.34 -40.59
C LYS A 5 5.02 36.93 -39.22
N HIS A 6 4.17 37.97 -39.21
CA HIS A 6 3.67 38.60 -37.99
C HIS A 6 2.73 37.70 -37.16
N SER A 7 1.88 36.87 -37.79
CA SER A 7 0.97 35.99 -37.04
C SER A 7 1.70 34.86 -36.32
N LYS A 8 2.77 34.31 -36.92
CA LYS A 8 3.63 33.30 -36.29
C LYS A 8 4.39 33.87 -35.09
N GLN A 9 4.93 35.09 -35.22
CA GLN A 9 5.62 35.79 -34.12
C GLN A 9 4.67 36.10 -32.96
N MET A 10 3.46 36.57 -33.24
CA MET A 10 2.46 36.84 -32.21
C MET A 10 2.01 35.56 -31.49
N SER A 11 1.80 34.44 -32.20
CA SER A 11 1.43 33.16 -31.57
C SER A 11 2.56 32.56 -30.72
N GLN A 12 3.82 32.79 -31.10
CA GLN A 12 5.00 32.38 -30.32
C GLN A 12 5.10 33.19 -29.03
N LEU A 13 4.90 34.50 -29.11
CA LEU A 13 4.90 35.39 -27.94
C LEU A 13 3.75 35.07 -26.97
N ILE A 14 2.54 34.79 -27.47
CA ILE A 14 1.40 34.37 -26.64
C ILE A 14 1.66 32.99 -25.98
N LYS A 15 2.34 32.06 -26.67
CA LYS A 15 2.74 30.77 -26.10
C LYS A 15 3.84 30.91 -25.03
N ILE A 16 4.75 31.87 -25.17
CA ILE A 16 5.80 32.15 -24.20
C ILE A 16 5.22 32.86 -22.96
N TRP A 17 4.35 33.85 -23.17
CA TRP A 17 3.64 34.55 -22.09
C TRP A 17 2.70 33.64 -21.30
N SER A 18 1.92 32.78 -21.98
CA SER A 18 1.07 31.82 -21.28
C SER A 18 1.87 30.80 -20.45
N ARG A 19 3.05 30.36 -20.92
CA ARG A 19 3.96 29.49 -20.14
C ARG A 19 4.58 30.19 -18.94
N LEU A 20 4.92 31.47 -19.06
CA LEU A 20 5.45 32.30 -17.97
C LEU A 20 4.39 32.59 -16.89
N CYS A 21 3.16 32.90 -17.29
CA CYS A 21 2.03 33.06 -16.36
C CYS A 21 1.67 31.73 -15.68
N TYR A 22 1.72 30.59 -16.39
CA TYR A 22 1.43 29.27 -15.81
C TYR A 22 2.49 28.83 -14.78
N ALA A 23 3.77 29.07 -15.05
CA ALA A 23 4.85 28.73 -14.13
C ALA A 23 4.81 29.59 -12.86
N LYS A 24 4.49 30.89 -12.98
CA LYS A 24 4.33 31.78 -11.83
C LYS A 24 3.07 31.48 -11.00
N ALA A 25 1.95 31.13 -11.65
CA ALA A 25 0.71 30.74 -10.95
C ALA A 25 0.86 29.40 -10.20
N ILE A 26 1.56 28.42 -10.78
CA ILE A 26 1.86 27.15 -10.11
C ILE A 26 2.74 27.39 -8.89
N ASN A 27 3.81 28.18 -9.00
CA ASN A 27 4.67 28.47 -7.86
C ASN A 27 3.96 29.28 -6.77
N LEU A 28 3.06 30.21 -7.12
CA LEU A 28 2.24 30.96 -6.14
C LEU A 28 1.20 30.08 -5.44
N VAL A 29 0.60 29.11 -6.13
CA VAL A 29 -0.31 28.13 -5.51
C VAL A 29 0.46 27.15 -4.62
N TRP A 30 1.64 26.69 -5.03
CA TRP A 30 2.48 25.82 -4.18
C TRP A 30 3.04 26.57 -2.96
N VAL A 31 3.45 27.83 -3.09
CA VAL A 31 3.86 28.67 -1.96
C VAL A 31 2.67 28.99 -1.05
N GLY A 32 1.47 29.21 -1.62
CA GLY A 32 0.23 29.38 -0.86
C GLY A 32 -0.18 28.12 -0.10
N VAL A 33 -0.07 26.94 -0.71
CA VAL A 33 -0.34 25.64 -0.07
C VAL A 33 0.71 25.31 0.99
N PHE A 34 1.98 25.69 0.77
CA PHE A 34 3.06 25.52 1.76
C PHE A 34 2.92 26.48 2.94
N LEU A 35 2.46 27.72 2.72
CA LEU A 35 2.19 28.71 3.78
C LEU A 35 0.89 28.42 4.55
N LEU A 36 -0.13 27.86 3.90
CA LEU A 36 -1.36 27.39 4.57
C LEU A 36 -1.17 26.10 5.36
N HIS A 37 -0.15 25.29 5.07
CA HIS A 37 0.19 24.10 5.86
C HIS A 37 0.97 24.42 7.15
N SER A 38 1.58 25.60 7.24
CA SER A 38 2.36 26.01 8.42
C SER A 38 1.52 26.55 9.58
N LEU A 39 0.19 26.52 9.49
CA LEU A 39 -0.69 26.99 10.56
C LEU A 39 -1.83 26.00 10.84
N VAL A 40 -1.46 24.83 11.35
CA VAL A 40 -2.38 23.97 12.10
C VAL A 40 -1.64 23.44 13.33
N LEU A 41 -1.44 24.29 14.33
CA LEU A 41 -1.40 23.81 15.71
C LEU A 41 -2.86 23.74 16.19
N GLN A 42 -3.55 22.69 15.76
CA GLN A 42 -4.80 22.30 16.40
C GLN A 42 -4.41 21.33 17.51
N ALA A 43 -4.67 21.68 18.77
CA ALA A 43 -4.62 20.72 19.86
C ALA A 43 -5.57 19.56 19.48
N LYS A 44 -5.00 18.37 19.29
CA LYS A 44 -5.76 17.17 18.95
C LYS A 44 -6.32 16.58 20.23
N SER A 45 -7.57 16.14 20.18
CA SER A 45 -8.21 15.47 21.33
C SER A 45 -7.41 14.23 21.78
N GLY A 46 -7.49 13.89 23.07
CA GLY A 46 -6.87 12.69 23.63
C GLY A 46 -7.18 11.39 22.85
N GLU A 47 -8.41 11.27 22.32
CA GLU A 47 -8.81 10.14 21.46
C GLU A 47 -8.05 10.13 20.13
N GLU A 48 -7.90 11.28 19.47
CA GLU A 48 -7.19 11.36 18.20
C GLU A 48 -5.69 11.07 18.37
N ASN A 49 -5.10 11.53 19.47
CA ASN A 49 -3.73 11.21 19.84
C ASN A 49 -3.56 9.71 20.11
N PHE A 50 -4.50 9.09 20.83
CA PHE A 50 -4.47 7.64 21.06
C PHE A 50 -4.55 6.87 19.74
N ASN A 51 -5.54 7.20 18.91
CA ASN A 51 -5.81 6.50 17.66
C ASN A 51 -4.67 6.61 16.64
N SER A 52 -3.96 7.75 16.62
CA SER A 52 -2.89 8.00 15.66
C SER A 52 -1.49 7.58 16.13
N LEU A 53 -1.22 7.62 17.44
CA LEU A 53 0.13 7.42 17.98
C LEU A 53 0.28 6.17 18.85
N CYS A 54 -0.79 5.73 19.53
CA CYS A 54 -0.69 4.72 20.60
C CYS A 54 -1.38 3.39 20.26
N MET A 55 -2.53 3.43 19.56
CA MET A 55 -3.39 2.25 19.31
C MET A 55 -2.67 1.13 18.56
N THR A 56 -1.67 1.47 17.75
CA THR A 56 -0.91 0.48 16.97
C THR A 56 -0.07 -0.45 17.84
N CYS A 57 0.31 -0.02 19.04
CA CYS A 57 1.16 -0.77 19.96
C CYS A 57 0.44 -1.16 21.26
N HIS A 58 -0.65 -0.47 21.60
CA HIS A 58 -1.36 -0.61 22.87
C HIS A 58 -2.85 -0.82 22.66
N SER A 59 -3.44 -1.72 23.46
CA SER A 59 -4.90 -1.85 23.55
C SER A 59 -5.44 -1.02 24.71
N LEU A 60 -6.71 -0.62 24.63
CA LEU A 60 -7.45 -0.01 25.75
C LEU A 60 -7.88 -1.04 26.80
N THR A 61 -7.56 -2.32 26.60
CA THR A 61 -7.88 -3.42 27.51
C THR A 61 -6.64 -3.86 28.28
N ASP A 62 -6.73 -4.95 29.02
CA ASP A 62 -5.59 -5.64 29.63
C ASP A 62 -4.77 -6.48 28.61
N LYS A 63 -5.30 -6.65 27.39
CA LYS A 63 -4.66 -7.41 26.31
C LYS A 63 -3.33 -6.79 25.89
N VAL A 64 -2.30 -7.64 25.90
CA VAL A 64 -0.94 -7.30 25.47
C VAL A 64 -0.86 -7.36 23.94
N LEU A 65 -0.38 -6.28 23.33
CA LEU A 65 -0.06 -6.22 21.90
C LEU A 65 1.47 -6.16 21.73
N VAL A 66 1.99 -4.99 21.35
CA VAL A 66 3.44 -4.71 21.30
C VAL A 66 3.91 -4.24 22.67
N GLY A 67 3.13 -3.38 23.31
CA GLY A 67 3.28 -2.95 24.70
C GLY A 67 2.18 -3.52 25.60
N PRO A 68 2.26 -3.24 26.92
CA PRO A 68 1.21 -3.62 27.87
C PRO A 68 -0.15 -3.04 27.50
N GLY A 69 -1.23 -3.75 27.83
CA GLY A 69 -2.59 -3.21 27.79
C GLY A 69 -2.73 -2.02 28.74
N LEU A 70 -3.46 -0.98 28.34
CA LEU A 70 -3.52 0.29 29.08
C LEU A 70 -4.62 0.36 30.14
N ALA A 71 -5.41 -0.70 30.32
CA ALA A 71 -6.39 -0.77 31.39
C ALA A 71 -5.76 -0.60 32.77
N GLY A 72 -6.20 0.39 33.53
CA GLY A 72 -5.66 0.70 34.87
C GLY A 72 -4.23 1.26 34.86
N VAL A 73 -3.82 1.96 33.80
CA VAL A 73 -2.43 2.48 33.70
C VAL A 73 -2.07 3.48 34.80
N LYS A 74 -3.03 4.28 35.28
CA LYS A 74 -2.82 5.25 36.37
C LYS A 74 -2.59 4.59 37.73
N ASP A 75 -3.07 3.35 37.92
CA ASP A 75 -2.84 2.60 39.14
C ASP A 75 -1.43 1.98 39.18
N ARG A 76 -0.80 1.82 38.00
CA ARG A 76 0.51 1.17 37.85
C ARG A 76 1.69 2.13 37.93
N ALA A 77 1.50 3.41 37.60
CA ALA A 77 2.55 4.42 37.63
C ALA A 77 1.97 5.81 37.84
N SER A 78 2.74 6.70 38.50
CA SER A 78 2.31 8.07 38.71
C SER A 78 2.20 8.84 37.39
N GLU A 79 1.27 9.80 37.33
CA GLU A 79 1.06 10.64 36.15
C GLU A 79 2.35 11.34 35.70
N GLU A 80 3.15 11.84 36.65
CA GLU A 80 4.44 12.47 36.41
C GLU A 80 5.46 11.53 35.76
N TRP A 81 5.45 10.25 36.17
CA TRP A 81 6.30 9.23 35.58
C TRP A 81 5.81 8.88 34.16
N LEU A 82 4.50 8.75 33.97
CA LEU A 82 3.90 8.47 32.66
C LEU A 82 4.20 9.57 31.65
N ILE A 83 4.15 10.84 32.05
CA ILE A 83 4.52 11.97 31.18
C ILE A 83 5.98 11.85 30.72
N LYS A 84 6.91 11.58 31.65
CA LYS A 84 8.33 11.39 31.33
C LYS A 84 8.56 10.18 30.41
N TRP A 85 7.88 9.07 30.71
CA TRP A 85 7.96 7.84 29.92
C TRP A 85 7.40 7.99 28.50
N ILE A 86 6.28 8.69 28.33
CA ILE A 86 5.68 8.92 27.01
C ILE A 86 6.56 9.88 26.18
N LYS A 87 7.17 10.89 26.80
CA LYS A 87 8.03 11.85 26.10
C LYS A 87 9.37 11.25 25.71
N ASP A 88 10.06 10.61 26.65
CA ASP A 88 11.40 10.08 26.44
C ASP A 88 11.64 8.81 27.29
N PRO A 89 11.17 7.64 26.80
CA PRO A 89 11.40 6.37 27.48
C PRO A 89 12.89 5.95 27.44
N ALA A 90 13.66 6.44 26.45
CA ALA A 90 15.09 6.13 26.34
C ALA A 90 15.90 6.83 27.44
N ALA A 91 15.53 8.04 27.85
CA ALA A 91 16.11 8.71 29.01
C ALA A 91 15.90 7.92 30.30
N LEU A 92 14.72 7.34 30.52
CA LEU A 92 14.44 6.53 31.72
C LEU A 92 15.20 5.19 31.71
N LEU A 93 15.34 4.57 30.54
CA LEU A 93 16.14 3.35 30.38
C LEU A 93 17.64 3.61 30.58
N SER A 94 18.16 4.76 30.12
CA SER A 94 19.56 5.14 30.34
C SER A 94 19.83 5.59 31.79
N ALA A 95 18.84 6.16 32.47
CA ALA A 95 18.87 6.46 33.90
C ALA A 95 18.73 5.21 34.79
N ASN A 96 18.56 4.01 34.20
CA ASN A 96 18.41 2.73 34.88
C ASN A 96 17.22 2.71 35.87
N ASP A 97 16.12 3.37 35.50
CA ASP A 97 14.87 3.32 36.26
C ASP A 97 14.36 1.88 36.34
N LYS A 98 14.16 1.38 37.57
CA LYS A 98 13.86 -0.03 37.81
C LYS A 98 12.60 -0.49 37.10
N TYR A 99 11.56 0.36 37.05
CA TYR A 99 10.27 0.02 36.47
C TYR A 99 10.31 0.07 34.93
N ALA A 100 10.97 1.09 34.37
CA ALA A 100 11.26 1.18 32.94
C ALA A 100 12.03 -0.05 32.43
N THR A 101 13.09 -0.45 33.14
CA THR A 101 13.91 -1.61 32.78
C THR A 101 13.13 -2.92 32.91
N GLU A 102 12.27 -3.05 33.93
CA GLU A 102 11.42 -4.22 34.09
C GLU A 102 10.42 -4.36 32.92
N ILE A 103 9.68 -3.29 32.60
CA ILE A 103 8.74 -3.26 31.47
C ILE A 103 9.48 -3.60 30.18
N PHE A 104 10.62 -2.95 29.92
CA PHE A 104 11.39 -3.20 28.70
C PHE A 104 11.82 -4.66 28.57
N ASN A 105 12.27 -5.29 29.66
CA ASN A 105 12.64 -6.70 29.66
C ASN A 105 11.43 -7.63 29.50
N LYS A 106 10.28 -7.27 30.07
CA LYS A 106 9.05 -8.06 30.04
C LYS A 106 8.37 -8.04 28.66
N PHE A 107 8.40 -6.91 27.96
CA PHE A 107 7.75 -6.73 26.66
C PHE A 107 8.74 -6.84 25.49
N ASN A 108 9.38 -8.01 25.40
CA ASN A 108 10.24 -8.42 24.26
C ASN A 108 11.42 -7.49 23.94
N LYS A 109 11.84 -6.60 24.86
CA LYS A 109 12.90 -5.61 24.65
C LYS A 109 12.65 -4.73 23.42
N VAL A 110 11.37 -4.48 23.12
CA VAL A 110 10.98 -3.56 22.06
C VAL A 110 11.00 -2.15 22.65
N PRO A 111 11.87 -1.25 22.16
CA PRO A 111 11.91 0.11 22.66
C PRO A 111 10.63 0.84 22.28
N MET A 112 9.96 1.44 23.27
CA MET A 112 8.87 2.37 23.00
C MET A 112 9.47 3.64 22.36
N PRO A 113 8.96 4.11 21.20
CA PRO A 113 9.40 5.38 20.65
C PRO A 113 8.94 6.52 21.57
N GLY A 114 9.80 7.50 21.80
CA GLY A 114 9.42 8.72 22.53
C GLY A 114 8.54 9.63 21.69
N PHE A 115 7.62 10.34 22.35
CA PHE A 115 6.70 11.30 21.75
C PHE A 115 6.97 12.73 22.28
N PRO A 116 8.17 13.31 22.06
CA PRO A 116 8.52 14.63 22.57
C PRO A 116 7.67 15.77 21.97
N GLN A 117 6.96 15.50 20.88
CA GLN A 117 6.03 16.44 20.25
C GLN A 117 4.75 16.69 21.04
N LEU A 118 4.39 15.82 22.00
CA LEU A 118 3.20 15.99 22.81
C LEU A 118 3.51 16.91 24.00
N SER A 119 2.67 17.92 24.21
CA SER A 119 2.71 18.76 25.41
C SER A 119 2.23 17.99 26.65
N ASP A 120 2.56 18.48 27.84
CA ASP A 120 2.14 17.82 29.09
C ASP A 120 0.60 17.76 29.20
N ASP A 121 -0.08 18.79 28.73
CA ASP A 121 -1.54 18.87 28.77
C ASP A 121 -2.20 17.90 27.76
N GLU A 122 -1.64 17.75 26.56
CA GLU A 122 -2.10 16.75 25.59
C GLU A 122 -1.90 15.31 26.11
N ILE A 123 -0.84 15.06 26.86
CA ILE A 123 -0.61 13.75 27.50
C ILE A 123 -1.64 13.51 28.60
N LYS A 124 -2.00 14.53 29.39
CA LYS A 124 -3.04 14.40 30.41
C LYS A 124 -4.41 14.10 29.79
N GLU A 125 -4.77 14.80 28.72
CA GLU A 125 -6.00 14.52 27.97
C GLU A 125 -6.00 13.10 27.38
N LEU A 126 -4.87 12.65 26.86
CA LEU A 126 -4.67 11.28 26.38
C LEU A 126 -4.87 10.24 27.50
N LEU A 127 -4.26 10.47 28.67
CA LEU A 127 -4.40 9.59 29.84
C LEU A 127 -5.83 9.58 30.39
N ALA A 128 -6.52 10.72 30.38
CA ALA A 128 -7.93 10.82 30.76
C ALA A 128 -8.83 10.04 29.78
N PHE A 129 -8.55 10.12 28.47
CA PHE A 129 -9.26 9.34 27.47
C PHE A 129 -9.06 7.83 27.69
N ILE A 130 -7.81 7.39 27.86
CA ILE A 130 -7.48 5.97 28.12
C ILE A 130 -8.26 5.47 29.33
N ASP A 131 -8.20 6.20 30.44
CA ASP A 131 -8.89 5.86 31.69
C ASP A 131 -10.41 5.76 31.52
N SER A 132 -11.01 6.70 30.77
CA SER A 132 -12.46 6.71 30.50
C SER A 132 -12.94 5.52 29.65
N LYS A 133 -12.07 4.95 28.82
CA LYS A 133 -12.40 3.85 27.89
C LYS A 133 -11.88 2.49 28.34
N SER A 134 -10.90 2.47 29.23
CA SER A 134 -10.31 1.24 29.73
C SER A 134 -11.08 0.76 30.94
N VAL A 135 -12.04 -0.14 30.72
CA VAL A 135 -12.78 -0.77 31.83
C VAL A 135 -11.85 -1.77 32.52
N ALA A 136 -11.55 -1.52 33.80
CA ALA A 136 -10.82 -2.46 34.64
C ALA A 136 -11.64 -3.76 34.83
N PRO A 137 -11.04 -4.96 34.81
CA PRO A 137 -11.74 -6.19 35.17
C PRO A 137 -12.15 -6.12 36.65
N ALA A 138 -13.46 -6.18 36.92
CA ALA A 138 -13.95 -6.37 38.28
C ALA A 138 -13.56 -7.77 38.77
N ALA A 139 -12.94 -7.82 39.94
CA ALA A 139 -12.50 -9.05 40.60
C ALA A 139 -13.70 -9.90 41.10
N GLY A 140 -13.66 -11.21 40.84
CA GLY A 140 -14.14 -12.25 41.77
C GLY A 140 -15.55 -12.86 41.61
N ALA A 141 -15.62 -14.00 40.89
CA ALA A 141 -16.44 -15.23 41.10
C ALA A 141 -18.00 -15.20 41.05
N PRO A 142 -18.68 -16.36 40.88
CA PRO A 142 -18.57 -17.41 39.85
C PRO A 142 -19.91 -17.68 39.11
N ALA A 143 -19.85 -18.62 38.16
CA ALA A 143 -20.86 -19.02 37.16
C ALA A 143 -22.31 -19.28 37.62
N GLU A 144 -23.29 -18.95 36.76
CA GLU A 144 -24.37 -19.86 36.33
C GLU A 144 -25.20 -19.35 35.14
N THR A 145 -26.01 -20.27 34.62
CA THR A 145 -26.58 -20.50 33.28
C THR A 145 -27.80 -19.67 32.83
N ALA A 146 -28.01 -19.69 31.50
CA ALA A 146 -29.28 -19.71 30.75
C ALA A 146 -30.02 -18.41 30.33
N SER A 147 -30.01 -18.20 29.01
CA SER A 147 -31.12 -17.95 28.08
C SER A 147 -32.28 -16.98 28.40
N ALA A 148 -32.34 -15.94 27.55
CA ALA A 148 -33.51 -15.33 26.89
C ALA A 148 -34.89 -15.34 27.59
N SER A 149 -35.43 -14.16 27.90
CA SER A 149 -36.40 -13.46 27.04
C SER A 149 -36.94 -12.18 27.69
N SER A 150 -37.41 -11.31 26.80
CA SER A 150 -37.78 -9.91 26.91
C SER A 150 -38.97 -9.55 27.81
N SER A 151 -38.88 -8.41 28.50
CA SER A 151 -40.03 -7.51 28.70
C SER A 151 -39.57 -6.05 28.77
N SER A 152 -40.05 -5.29 27.80
CA SER A 152 -39.90 -3.85 27.57
C SER A 152 -40.62 -2.99 28.61
N SER A 153 -40.00 -1.87 29.01
CA SER A 153 -40.63 -0.59 29.39
C SER A 153 -39.53 0.49 29.47
N SER A 154 -39.17 1.12 28.36
CA SER A 154 -39.62 2.47 27.96
C SER A 154 -39.25 3.59 28.95
N VAL A 155 -38.09 4.22 28.73
CA VAL A 155 -37.99 5.68 28.85
C VAL A 155 -37.32 6.20 27.59
N SER A 156 -38.01 7.15 26.99
CA SER A 156 -37.85 7.77 25.70
C SER A 156 -36.63 8.67 25.57
N SER A 157 -36.26 8.86 24.30
CA SER A 157 -35.55 9.99 23.71
C SER A 157 -34.08 10.22 24.07
N SER A 158 -33.20 9.56 23.30
CA SER A 158 -32.01 10.19 22.73
C SER A 158 -31.58 9.48 21.44
N THR A 159 -32.52 9.21 20.54
CA THR A 159 -32.22 9.04 19.11
C THR A 159 -31.89 10.41 18.54
N ASP A 160 -30.69 10.91 18.84
CA ASP A 160 -30.09 12.03 18.11
C ASP A 160 -28.56 12.19 18.33
N SER A 161 -27.87 11.14 18.78
CA SER A 161 -26.41 11.20 19.02
C SER A 161 -25.59 10.10 18.34
N VAL A 162 -26.19 9.32 17.42
CA VAL A 162 -25.52 8.21 16.70
C VAL A 162 -25.13 8.59 15.26
N LEU A 163 -25.29 9.86 14.87
CA LEU A 163 -24.75 10.43 13.63
C LEU A 163 -23.74 11.55 13.95
N LYS A 164 -22.80 11.32 14.87
CA LYS A 164 -21.55 12.07 14.80
C LYS A 164 -20.76 11.47 13.65
N GLU A 165 -20.86 12.15 12.52
CA GLU A 165 -19.98 11.94 11.38
C GLU A 165 -18.54 11.76 11.83
N ASP A 166 -17.96 10.60 11.56
CA ASP A 166 -16.52 10.43 11.61
C ASP A 166 -15.91 11.44 10.62
N PRO A 167 -15.15 12.45 11.08
CA PRO A 167 -14.50 13.41 10.18
C PRO A 167 -13.43 12.75 9.29
N PHE A 168 -13.18 11.45 9.51
CA PHE A 168 -12.13 10.65 8.93
C PHE A 168 -12.52 10.05 7.56
N PHE A 169 -13.73 9.48 7.45
CA PHE A 169 -14.22 8.90 6.19
C PHE A 169 -14.53 9.96 5.14
N SER A 170 -15.09 11.09 5.55
CA SER A 170 -15.40 12.19 4.63
C SER A 170 -14.13 12.87 4.12
N LYS A 171 -13.09 13.06 4.95
CA LYS A 171 -11.84 13.71 4.51
C LYS A 171 -10.92 12.78 3.73
N PHE A 172 -10.79 11.52 4.13
CA PHE A 172 -9.85 10.59 3.48
C PHE A 172 -10.43 9.91 2.24
N GLY A 173 -11.71 9.53 2.29
CA GLY A 173 -12.48 9.14 1.11
C GLY A 173 -12.47 10.27 0.08
N PHE A 174 -12.56 11.52 0.51
CA PHE A 174 -12.44 12.70 -0.35
C PHE A 174 -11.03 12.91 -0.91
N LEU A 175 -9.95 12.64 -0.17
CA LEU A 175 -8.58 12.76 -0.69
C LEU A 175 -8.24 11.67 -1.72
N ILE A 176 -8.67 10.43 -1.48
CA ILE A 176 -8.53 9.33 -2.45
C ILE A 176 -9.44 9.58 -3.66
N PHE A 177 -10.68 10.02 -3.42
CA PHE A 177 -11.61 10.40 -4.48
C PHE A 177 -11.08 11.59 -5.28
N ILE A 178 -10.51 12.62 -4.65
CA ILE A 178 -9.82 13.72 -5.34
C ILE A 178 -8.60 13.20 -6.08
N GLY A 179 -7.79 12.31 -5.51
CA GLY A 179 -6.64 11.74 -6.20
C GLY A 179 -7.06 11.00 -7.48
N ILE A 180 -8.06 10.13 -7.37
CA ILE A 180 -8.63 9.35 -8.49
C ILE A 180 -9.38 10.27 -9.46
N ALA A 181 -10.11 11.28 -8.98
CA ALA A 181 -10.85 12.24 -9.79
C ALA A 181 -9.90 13.22 -10.50
N VAL A 182 -8.81 13.64 -9.88
CA VAL A 182 -7.77 14.48 -10.49
C VAL A 182 -7.00 13.68 -11.51
N VAL A 183 -6.60 12.44 -11.22
CA VAL A 183 -5.98 11.55 -12.21
C VAL A 183 -6.95 11.27 -13.36
N GLY A 184 -8.20 10.92 -13.07
CA GLY A 184 -9.27 10.70 -14.04
C GLY A 184 -9.57 11.96 -14.87
N PHE A 185 -9.60 13.14 -14.25
CA PHE A 185 -9.83 14.44 -14.88
C PHE A 185 -8.64 14.86 -15.74
N LEU A 186 -7.41 14.64 -15.29
CA LEU A 186 -6.20 14.89 -16.07
C LEU A 186 -6.14 13.96 -17.28
N LEU A 187 -6.50 12.69 -17.12
CA LEU A 187 -6.63 11.73 -18.22
C LEU A 187 -7.75 12.11 -19.18
N TYR A 188 -8.90 12.57 -18.66
CA TYR A 188 -10.03 13.05 -19.45
C TYR A 188 -9.69 14.31 -20.25
N ARG A 189 -9.16 15.35 -19.61
CA ARG A 189 -8.69 16.59 -20.24
C ARG A 189 -7.65 16.32 -21.30
N TYR A 190 -6.71 15.42 -21.02
CA TYR A 190 -5.70 15.01 -21.98
C TYR A 190 -6.31 14.30 -23.19
N LYS A 191 -7.23 13.35 -22.98
CA LYS A 191 -7.96 12.64 -24.05
C LYS A 191 -8.78 13.59 -24.91
N ARG A 192 -9.43 14.57 -24.30
CA ARG A 192 -10.20 15.61 -25.01
C ARG A 192 -9.29 16.44 -25.92
N LYS A 193 -8.17 16.93 -25.38
CA LYS A 193 -7.22 17.77 -26.11
C LYS A 193 -6.53 17.02 -27.27
N THR A 194 -6.26 15.73 -27.11
CA THR A 194 -5.70 14.89 -28.17
C THR A 194 -6.73 14.58 -29.26
N LYS A 195 -8.00 14.34 -28.90
CA LYS A 195 -9.09 14.18 -29.87
C LYS A 195 -9.32 15.45 -30.69
N GLU A 196 -9.32 16.63 -30.05
CA GLU A 196 -9.38 17.93 -30.73
C GLU A 196 -8.20 18.11 -31.70
N LEU A 197 -6.99 17.75 -31.31
CA LEU A 197 -5.80 17.85 -32.17
C LEU A 197 -5.85 16.89 -33.36
N ILE A 198 -6.35 15.66 -33.16
CA ILE A 198 -6.51 14.65 -34.22
C ILE A 198 -7.58 15.09 -35.22
N ASN A 199 -8.69 15.65 -34.74
CA ASN A 199 -9.76 16.18 -35.59
C ASN A 199 -9.28 17.37 -36.44
N HIS A 200 -8.34 18.18 -35.92
CA HIS A 200 -7.70 19.26 -36.67
C HIS A 200 -6.70 18.80 -37.74
N LEU A 201 -6.18 17.56 -37.67
CA LEU A 201 -5.12 17.06 -38.56
C LEU A 201 -5.65 16.32 -39.81
N GLY A 202 -6.96 16.21 -40.00
CA GLY A 202 -7.56 15.53 -41.15
C GLY A 202 -7.48 14.01 -41.04
N HIS A 203 -8.58 13.33 -41.32
CA HIS A 203 -8.73 11.88 -41.14
C HIS A 203 -7.78 11.05 -41.99
N HIS A 204 -7.11 10.07 -41.36
CA HIS A 204 -6.68 8.85 -42.02
C HIS A 204 -7.43 7.68 -41.38
N GLU A 205 -8.24 7.02 -42.23
CA GLU A 205 -8.99 5.76 -42.10
C GLU A 205 -9.82 5.52 -40.81
N PRO A 206 -10.97 4.82 -40.91
CA PRO A 206 -11.69 4.40 -39.72
C PRO A 206 -10.77 3.46 -38.93
N ALA A 207 -10.23 3.97 -37.83
CA ALA A 207 -9.41 3.20 -36.93
C ALA A 207 -10.17 1.93 -36.52
N HIS A 208 -9.53 0.77 -36.61
CA HIS A 208 -9.90 -0.42 -35.84
C HIS A 208 -10.48 0.03 -34.50
N GLN A 209 -11.72 -0.36 -34.17
CA GLN A 209 -12.38 0.13 -32.96
C GLN A 209 -11.46 -0.06 -31.76
N ILE A 210 -10.89 1.04 -31.26
CA ILE A 210 -9.97 1.00 -30.15
C ILE A 210 -10.83 0.85 -28.90
N PRO A 211 -10.66 -0.22 -28.09
CA PRO A 211 -11.41 -0.35 -26.85
C PRO A 211 -11.15 0.88 -25.98
N ASN A 212 -12.19 1.42 -25.34
CA ASN A 212 -12.04 2.58 -24.48
C ASN A 212 -11.44 2.14 -23.13
N TYR A 213 -10.14 1.86 -23.11
CA TYR A 213 -9.43 1.37 -21.92
C TYR A 213 -9.44 2.37 -20.76
N ALA A 214 -9.58 3.67 -21.04
CA ALA A 214 -9.76 4.68 -19.99
C ALA A 214 -11.09 4.45 -19.26
N PHE A 215 -12.19 4.24 -20.00
CA PHE A 215 -13.48 3.90 -19.41
C PHE A 215 -13.44 2.55 -18.69
N LEU A 216 -12.80 1.54 -19.29
CA LEU A 216 -12.63 0.23 -18.63
C LEU A 216 -11.85 0.37 -17.32
N LEU A 217 -10.70 1.04 -17.32
CA LEU A 217 -9.90 1.27 -16.12
C LEU A 217 -10.70 2.01 -15.04
N MET A 218 -11.43 3.07 -15.42
CA MET A 218 -12.29 3.80 -14.48
C MET A 218 -13.43 2.93 -13.95
N SER A 219 -14.01 2.04 -14.77
CA SER A 219 -15.00 1.08 -14.31
C SER A 219 -14.40 0.05 -13.35
N TYR A 220 -13.18 -0.44 -13.60
CA TYR A 220 -12.48 -1.34 -12.67
C TYR A 220 -12.12 -0.65 -11.36
N LEU A 221 -11.67 0.62 -11.41
CA LEU A 221 -11.41 1.42 -10.20
C LEU A 221 -12.70 1.70 -9.42
N GLY A 222 -13.81 1.99 -10.10
CA GLY A 222 -15.12 2.17 -9.48
C GLY A 222 -15.61 0.89 -8.82
N ILE A 223 -15.54 -0.25 -9.52
CA ILE A 223 -15.89 -1.57 -8.97
C ILE A 223 -14.98 -1.92 -7.79
N ALA A 224 -13.67 -1.71 -7.91
CA ALA A 224 -12.73 -1.94 -6.82
C ALA A 224 -13.05 -1.04 -5.62
N GLY A 225 -13.36 0.23 -5.83
CA GLY A 225 -13.77 1.17 -4.79
C GLY A 225 -15.07 0.75 -4.10
N VAL A 226 -16.07 0.29 -4.86
CA VAL A 226 -17.32 -0.25 -4.31
C VAL A 226 -17.07 -1.54 -3.54
N LEU A 227 -16.23 -2.44 -4.05
CA LEU A 227 -15.86 -3.66 -3.32
C LEU A 227 -15.11 -3.34 -2.03
N ILE A 228 -14.19 -2.38 -2.05
CA ILE A 228 -13.50 -1.92 -0.85
C ILE A 228 -14.50 -1.30 0.12
N PHE A 229 -15.41 -0.44 -0.34
CA PHE A 229 -16.45 0.16 0.50
C PHE A 229 -17.38 -0.90 1.11
N LEU A 230 -17.82 -1.88 0.33
CA LEU A 230 -18.65 -2.98 0.82
C LEU A 230 -17.87 -3.84 1.83
N VAL A 231 -16.59 -4.11 1.57
CA VAL A 231 -15.72 -4.82 2.52
C VAL A 231 -15.57 -4.02 3.80
N VAL A 232 -15.29 -2.71 3.73
CA VAL A 232 -15.16 -1.82 4.90
C VAL A 232 -16.49 -1.73 5.67
N TYR A 233 -17.60 -1.45 4.98
CA TYR A 233 -18.93 -1.40 5.57
C TYR A 233 -19.32 -2.73 6.23
N MET A 234 -18.99 -3.85 5.59
CA MET A 234 -19.25 -5.15 6.21
C MET A 234 -18.31 -5.45 7.38
N LEU A 235 -17.03 -5.05 7.31
CA LEU A 235 -16.06 -5.16 8.40
C LEU A 235 -16.51 -4.38 9.62
N GLU A 236 -17.08 -3.18 9.43
CA GLU A 236 -17.57 -2.32 10.52
C GLU A 236 -18.85 -2.87 11.17
N ASN A 237 -19.70 -3.58 10.42
CA ASN A 237 -21.03 -3.98 10.88
C ASN A 237 -21.19 -5.47 11.25
N ASN A 238 -20.16 -6.32 11.05
CA ASN A 238 -20.25 -7.76 11.36
C ASN A 238 -18.87 -8.43 11.63
N LEU A 239 -18.11 -7.84 12.56
CA LEU A 239 -16.68 -8.07 12.84
C LEU A 239 -16.21 -9.54 13.01
N GLY A 240 -17.05 -10.45 13.52
CA GLY A 240 -16.60 -11.81 13.85
C GLY A 240 -16.29 -12.67 12.62
N LYS A 241 -17.27 -12.88 11.74
CA LYS A 241 -17.17 -13.89 10.65
C LYS A 241 -16.39 -13.40 9.43
N ILE A 242 -16.27 -12.09 9.24
CA ILE A 242 -15.63 -11.50 8.06
C ILE A 242 -14.12 -11.41 8.26
N ASN A 243 -13.67 -11.13 9.48
CA ASN A 243 -12.25 -11.17 9.83
C ASN A 243 -11.68 -12.57 9.60
N ASP A 244 -12.42 -13.62 9.98
CA ASP A 244 -12.04 -15.00 9.65
C ASP A 244 -11.94 -15.22 8.13
N MET A 245 -12.93 -14.76 7.35
CA MET A 245 -12.88 -14.91 5.89
C MET A 245 -11.70 -14.16 5.24
N MET A 246 -11.42 -12.94 5.68
CA MET A 246 -10.42 -12.05 5.09
C MET A 246 -8.99 -12.32 5.56
N PHE A 247 -8.80 -12.74 6.81
CA PHE A 247 -7.49 -12.93 7.42
C PHE A 247 -7.14 -14.39 7.71
N ILE A 248 -8.12 -15.30 7.67
CA ILE A 248 -7.86 -16.75 7.73
C ILE A 248 -8.02 -17.37 6.34
N ALA A 249 -9.21 -17.32 5.74
CA ALA A 249 -9.49 -18.09 4.52
C ALA A 249 -8.79 -17.51 3.27
N LEU A 250 -8.88 -16.19 3.05
CA LEU A 250 -8.34 -15.52 1.87
C LEU A 250 -6.83 -15.76 1.67
N PRO A 251 -5.95 -15.66 2.68
CA PRO A 251 -4.53 -15.98 2.53
C PRO A 251 -4.29 -17.39 1.97
N TYR A 252 -4.94 -18.43 2.54
CA TYR A 252 -4.76 -19.80 2.06
C TYR A 252 -5.27 -19.99 0.64
N VAL A 253 -6.43 -19.42 0.30
CA VAL A 253 -6.98 -19.45 -1.07
C VAL A 253 -6.03 -18.75 -2.04
N ALA A 254 -5.53 -17.57 -1.68
CA ALA A 254 -4.59 -16.81 -2.50
C ALA A 254 -3.29 -17.59 -2.75
N PHE A 255 -2.70 -18.21 -1.72
CA PHE A 255 -1.50 -19.04 -1.86
C PHE A 255 -1.76 -20.31 -2.67
N ALA A 256 -2.88 -21.00 -2.44
CA ALA A 256 -3.24 -22.18 -3.22
C ALA A 256 -3.38 -21.86 -4.70
N ILE A 257 -4.12 -20.79 -5.04
CA ILE A 257 -4.26 -20.30 -6.41
C ILE A 257 -2.90 -19.92 -6.98
N PHE A 258 -2.10 -19.17 -6.23
CA PHE A 258 -0.76 -18.74 -6.65
C PHE A 258 0.14 -19.93 -7.02
N ILE A 259 0.25 -20.92 -6.13
CA ILE A 259 1.13 -22.08 -6.34
C ILE A 259 0.61 -22.94 -7.49
N ILE A 260 -0.64 -23.40 -7.42
CA ILE A 260 -1.23 -24.31 -8.43
C ILE A 260 -1.28 -23.63 -9.79
N GLY A 261 -1.76 -22.39 -9.84
CA GLY A 261 -1.88 -21.62 -11.06
C GLY A 261 -0.53 -21.33 -11.70
N SER A 262 0.50 -21.03 -10.92
CA SER A 262 1.84 -20.74 -11.45
C SER A 262 2.49 -21.99 -12.01
N ILE A 263 2.41 -23.12 -11.29
CA ILE A 263 2.92 -24.43 -11.76
C ILE A 263 2.19 -24.84 -13.04
N TYR A 264 0.86 -24.75 -13.07
CA TYR A 264 0.07 -25.09 -14.24
C TYR A 264 0.45 -24.20 -15.44
N ARG A 265 0.53 -22.87 -15.25
CA ARG A 265 0.89 -21.95 -16.33
C ARG A 265 2.31 -22.18 -16.83
N TYR A 266 3.27 -22.43 -15.94
CA TYR A 266 4.65 -22.69 -16.32
C TYR A 266 4.78 -23.99 -17.13
N THR A 267 4.14 -25.07 -16.67
CA THR A 267 4.25 -26.40 -17.30
C THR A 267 3.41 -26.57 -18.56
N LYS A 268 2.19 -26.02 -18.60
CA LYS A 268 1.25 -26.20 -19.73
C LYS A 268 1.22 -25.02 -20.69
N ARG A 269 1.62 -23.82 -20.25
CA ARG A 269 1.54 -22.58 -21.05
C ARG A 269 2.82 -21.74 -20.93
N GLY A 270 3.98 -22.39 -20.97
CA GLY A 270 5.29 -21.75 -20.77
C GLY A 270 5.53 -20.51 -21.66
N TYR A 271 5.05 -20.50 -22.91
CA TYR A 271 5.14 -19.34 -23.81
C TYR A 271 4.43 -18.08 -23.29
N GLN A 272 3.40 -18.23 -22.45
CA GLN A 272 2.69 -17.11 -21.84
C GLN A 272 3.37 -16.62 -20.55
N PHE A 273 4.45 -17.27 -20.10
CA PHE A 273 5.21 -16.90 -18.91
C PHE A 273 6.25 -15.81 -19.25
N THR A 274 5.77 -14.60 -19.53
CA THR A 274 6.60 -13.49 -20.02
C THR A 274 6.15 -12.14 -19.46
N SER A 275 7.06 -11.16 -19.49
CA SER A 275 6.80 -9.78 -19.05
C SER A 275 5.89 -9.00 -19.98
N LEU A 276 5.60 -9.49 -21.19
CA LEU A 276 4.79 -8.80 -22.21
C LEU A 276 5.24 -7.34 -22.39
N SER A 277 6.52 -7.16 -22.72
CA SER A 277 7.10 -5.84 -22.93
C SER A 277 6.46 -5.13 -24.12
N SER A 278 6.13 -3.86 -23.93
CA SER A 278 5.65 -2.99 -25.01
C SER A 278 6.66 -1.91 -25.39
N GLN A 279 7.93 -2.11 -25.03
CA GLN A 279 9.02 -1.17 -25.31
C GLN A 279 9.27 -0.96 -26.79
N PHE A 280 9.18 -2.03 -27.58
CA PHE A 280 9.40 -1.98 -29.04
C PHE A 280 8.46 -0.99 -29.73
N LEU A 281 7.19 -0.95 -29.31
CA LEU A 281 6.18 -0.03 -29.86
C LEU A 281 6.37 1.42 -29.40
N GLU A 282 6.91 1.64 -28.20
CA GLU A 282 7.18 2.97 -27.66
C GLU A 282 8.21 2.90 -26.52
N GLY A 283 9.46 3.26 -26.77
CA GLY A 283 10.52 3.23 -25.76
C GLY A 283 10.78 4.55 -25.04
N LYS A 284 10.51 5.69 -25.69
CA LYS A 284 10.96 7.01 -25.23
C LYS A 284 10.35 7.43 -23.89
N LYS A 285 9.05 7.23 -23.71
CA LYS A 285 8.31 7.51 -22.46
C LYS A 285 8.36 6.32 -21.49
N LEU A 286 8.63 5.11 -21.98
CA LEU A 286 8.68 3.93 -21.13
C LEU A 286 9.76 4.04 -20.07
N PHE A 287 10.96 4.53 -20.40
CA PHE A 287 12.06 4.65 -19.44
C PHE A 287 11.65 5.45 -18.19
N TRP A 288 11.12 6.66 -18.39
CA TRP A 288 10.70 7.57 -17.33
C TRP A 288 9.47 7.09 -16.53
N ALA A 289 8.73 6.11 -17.04
CA ALA A 289 7.59 5.52 -16.34
C ALA A 289 8.00 4.23 -15.61
N SER A 290 8.72 3.35 -16.31
CA SER A 290 9.10 2.03 -15.85
C SER A 290 10.17 2.07 -14.77
N GLN A 291 11.18 2.95 -14.89
CA GLN A 291 12.28 3.01 -13.91
C GLN A 291 11.80 3.42 -12.51
N PRO A 292 11.11 4.57 -12.31
CA PRO A 292 10.62 4.93 -10.98
C PRO A 292 9.60 3.92 -10.44
N PHE A 293 8.79 3.29 -11.30
CA PHE A 293 7.87 2.23 -10.89
C PHE A 293 8.64 1.01 -10.32
N HIS A 294 9.58 0.47 -11.08
CA HIS A 294 10.28 -0.76 -10.69
C HIS A 294 11.25 -0.53 -9.52
N TRP A 295 12.00 0.58 -9.51
CA TRP A 295 12.84 0.90 -8.35
C TRP A 295 12.01 1.15 -7.09
N GLY A 296 10.90 1.88 -7.22
CA GLY A 296 9.98 2.10 -6.11
C GLY A 296 9.44 0.78 -5.55
N ILE A 297 8.81 -0.05 -6.39
CA ILE A 297 8.22 -1.31 -5.93
C ILE A 297 9.28 -2.30 -5.45
N PHE A 298 10.46 -2.33 -6.05
CA PHE A 298 11.56 -3.22 -5.67
C PHE A 298 12.04 -2.91 -4.25
N ILE A 299 12.36 -1.64 -3.95
CA ILE A 299 12.83 -1.25 -2.63
C ILE A 299 11.74 -1.47 -1.57
N ILE A 300 10.49 -1.12 -1.87
CA ILE A 300 9.37 -1.35 -0.95
C ILE A 300 9.16 -2.84 -0.69
N PHE A 301 9.15 -3.67 -1.74
CA PHE A 301 8.98 -5.12 -1.62
C PHE A 301 10.06 -5.73 -0.74
N PHE A 302 11.34 -5.41 -0.99
CA PHE A 302 12.43 -5.92 -0.16
C PHE A 302 12.42 -5.35 1.25
N GLY A 303 11.97 -4.11 1.46
CA GLY A 303 11.74 -3.54 2.78
C GLY A 303 10.72 -4.35 3.59
N HIS A 304 9.58 -4.70 2.98
CA HIS A 304 8.57 -5.57 3.61
C HIS A 304 9.12 -6.97 3.88
N LEU A 305 9.85 -7.54 2.92
CA LEU A 305 10.45 -8.87 3.05
C LEU A 305 11.49 -8.91 4.18
N ILE A 306 12.35 -7.90 4.30
CA ILE A 306 13.35 -7.80 5.38
C ILE A 306 12.67 -7.68 6.74
N ALA A 307 11.61 -6.87 6.86
CA ALA A 307 10.86 -6.75 8.11
C ALA A 307 10.20 -8.07 8.52
N PHE A 308 9.68 -8.83 7.55
CA PHE A 308 9.10 -10.16 7.81
C PHE A 308 10.14 -11.22 8.20
N LEU A 309 11.27 -11.27 7.48
CA LEU A 309 12.32 -12.27 7.71
C LEU A 309 13.12 -11.98 9.00
N PHE A 310 13.43 -10.71 9.26
CA PHE A 310 14.30 -10.28 10.36
C PHE A 310 13.64 -9.23 11.27
N PRO A 311 12.46 -9.52 11.87
CA PRO A 311 11.71 -8.55 12.65
C PRO A 311 12.50 -8.00 13.84
N LYS A 312 13.28 -8.83 14.54
CA LYS A 312 14.14 -8.40 15.65
C LYS A 312 15.22 -7.42 15.21
N ALA A 313 15.81 -7.62 14.02
CA ALA A 313 16.84 -6.73 13.50
C ALA A 313 16.25 -5.37 13.10
N VAL A 314 15.05 -5.37 12.50
CA VAL A 314 14.33 -4.13 12.18
C VAL A 314 13.94 -3.37 13.44
N LEU A 315 13.42 -4.06 14.46
CA LEU A 315 13.10 -3.43 15.75
C LEU A 315 14.36 -2.86 16.44
N ALA A 316 15.48 -3.57 16.39
CA ALA A 316 16.76 -3.06 16.91
C ALA A 316 17.28 -1.85 16.11
N TRP A 317 17.12 -1.85 14.78
CA TRP A 317 17.46 -0.71 13.92
C TRP A 317 16.60 0.52 14.27
N ASN A 318 15.31 0.30 14.47
CA ASN A 318 14.32 1.32 14.80
C ASN A 318 14.44 1.86 16.23
N GLY A 319 15.22 1.20 17.10
CA GLY A 319 15.48 1.68 18.46
C GLY A 319 16.19 3.03 18.53
N GLU A 320 16.83 3.46 17.44
CA GLU A 320 17.41 4.79 17.29
C GLU A 320 16.47 5.69 16.45
N PRO A 321 15.95 6.81 17.00
CA PRO A 321 14.94 7.64 16.31
C PRO A 321 15.37 8.12 14.91
N VAL A 322 16.64 8.49 14.73
CA VAL A 322 17.15 8.96 13.43
C VAL A 322 17.09 7.85 12.38
N ARG A 323 17.43 6.62 12.76
CA ARG A 323 17.43 5.46 11.86
C ARG A 323 16.03 5.07 11.43
N LEU A 324 15.08 5.15 12.36
CA LEU A 324 13.67 4.93 12.11
C LEU A 324 13.14 5.96 11.09
N LEU A 325 13.40 7.26 11.32
CA LEU A 325 12.97 8.33 10.40
C LEU A 325 13.57 8.18 8.99
N ILE A 326 14.85 7.81 8.89
CA ILE A 326 15.49 7.54 7.58
C ILE A 326 14.75 6.41 6.85
N LEU A 327 14.42 5.34 7.55
CA LEU A 327 13.70 4.20 6.98
C LEU A 327 12.30 4.62 6.52
N GLU A 328 11.56 5.36 7.35
CA GLU A 328 10.21 5.83 7.01
C GLU A 328 10.20 6.76 5.79
N TYR A 329 11.01 7.82 5.82
CA TYR A 329 11.03 8.82 4.74
C TYR A 329 11.53 8.23 3.44
N SER A 330 12.57 7.38 3.47
CA SER A 330 13.05 6.71 2.27
C SER A 330 11.99 5.76 1.69
N SER A 331 11.34 4.94 2.53
CA SER A 331 10.28 4.03 2.10
C SER A 331 9.08 4.78 1.51
N PHE A 332 8.67 5.88 2.14
CA PHE A 332 7.60 6.74 1.65
C PHE A 332 7.96 7.39 0.31
N ALA A 333 9.19 7.89 0.15
CA ALA A 333 9.67 8.45 -1.10
C ALA A 333 9.67 7.42 -2.24
N PHE A 334 10.11 6.18 -1.98
CA PHE A 334 10.01 5.10 -2.98
C PHE A 334 8.56 4.71 -3.28
N GLY A 335 7.65 4.80 -2.30
CA GLY A 335 6.20 4.66 -2.51
C GLY A 335 5.64 5.69 -3.48
N ILE A 336 6.02 6.95 -3.31
CA ILE A 336 5.65 8.04 -4.22
C ILE A 336 6.25 7.80 -5.62
N ALA A 337 7.50 7.36 -5.71
CA ALA A 337 8.14 7.01 -6.97
C ALA A 337 7.41 5.87 -7.70
N ALA A 338 6.98 4.84 -6.96
CA ALA A 338 6.17 3.74 -7.49
C ALA A 338 4.82 4.25 -8.02
N LEU A 339 4.12 5.10 -7.26
CA LEU A 339 2.84 5.69 -7.67
C LEU A 339 3.00 6.55 -8.93
N PHE A 340 4.03 7.41 -8.96
CA PHE A 340 4.35 8.25 -10.11
C PHE A 340 4.63 7.41 -11.37
N GLY A 341 5.47 6.38 -11.24
CA GLY A 341 5.78 5.48 -12.32
C GLY A 341 4.55 4.74 -12.85
N LEU A 342 3.69 4.23 -11.95
CA LEU A 342 2.43 3.57 -12.31
C LEU A 342 1.50 4.53 -13.06
N ALA A 343 1.30 5.76 -12.55
CA ALA A 343 0.48 6.78 -13.19
C ALA A 343 1.00 7.11 -14.60
N MET A 344 2.32 7.21 -14.77
CA MET A 344 2.96 7.43 -16.06
C MET A 344 2.83 6.23 -17.01
N LEU A 345 2.88 4.98 -16.51
CA LEU A 345 2.64 3.77 -17.30
C LEU A 345 1.20 3.69 -17.81
N ILE A 346 0.22 3.98 -16.94
CA ILE A 346 -1.20 4.07 -17.30
C ILE A 346 -1.38 5.16 -18.37
N LYS A 347 -0.89 6.37 -18.11
CA LYS A 347 -0.95 7.50 -19.05
C LYS A 347 -0.29 7.15 -20.38
N ARG A 348 0.85 6.47 -20.37
CA ARG A 348 1.56 6.04 -21.58
C ARG A 348 0.68 5.08 -22.40
N ARG A 349 0.06 4.09 -21.77
CA ARG A 349 -0.76 3.10 -22.46
C ARG A 349 -2.05 3.69 -23.01
N LEU A 350 -2.73 4.55 -22.24
CA LEU A 350 -4.00 5.14 -22.64
C LEU A 350 -3.88 6.15 -23.80
N ASN A 351 -2.69 6.69 -24.03
CA ASN A 351 -2.49 7.82 -24.96
C ASN A 351 -1.75 7.45 -26.24
N ASN A 352 -1.24 6.22 -26.35
CA ASN A 352 -0.55 5.77 -27.56
C ASN A 352 -1.39 4.74 -28.29
N LYS A 353 -1.79 5.07 -29.53
CA LYS A 353 -2.58 4.19 -30.41
C LYS A 353 -1.94 2.80 -30.56
N SER A 354 -0.64 2.72 -30.80
CA SER A 354 0.06 1.44 -30.97
C SER A 354 0.02 0.57 -29.71
N LEU A 355 0.05 1.19 -28.52
CA LEU A 355 -0.01 0.47 -27.25
C LEU A 355 -1.43 0.02 -26.88
N LEU A 356 -2.44 0.74 -27.34
CA LEU A 356 -3.84 0.40 -27.13
C LEU A 356 -4.23 -0.85 -27.92
N VAL A 357 -3.71 -1.00 -29.15
CA VAL A 357 -3.99 -2.16 -30.01
C VAL A 357 -3.52 -3.47 -29.38
N VAL A 358 -2.42 -3.44 -28.60
CA VAL A 358 -1.86 -4.64 -27.95
C VAL A 358 -2.20 -4.76 -26.46
N ALA A 359 -3.08 -3.91 -25.94
CA ALA A 359 -3.43 -3.91 -24.52
C ALA A 359 -4.45 -5.00 -24.17
N ASN A 360 -4.24 -5.70 -23.05
CA ASN A 360 -5.18 -6.71 -22.56
C ASN A 360 -6.07 -6.14 -21.44
N LYS A 361 -7.31 -6.63 -21.28
CA LYS A 361 -8.19 -6.34 -20.12
C LYS A 361 -7.48 -6.66 -18.80
N MET A 362 -6.68 -7.73 -18.76
CA MET A 362 -5.88 -8.10 -17.59
C MET A 362 -4.80 -7.07 -17.24
N ASP A 363 -4.28 -6.30 -18.20
CA ASP A 363 -3.36 -5.19 -17.89
C ASP A 363 -4.08 -4.07 -17.14
N MET A 364 -5.36 -3.82 -17.43
CA MET A 364 -6.16 -2.81 -16.72
C MET A 364 -6.43 -3.24 -15.29
N LEU A 365 -6.80 -4.52 -15.10
CA LEU A 365 -6.96 -5.10 -13.77
C LEU A 365 -5.68 -4.97 -12.94
N VAL A 366 -4.53 -5.29 -13.53
CA VAL A 366 -3.21 -5.13 -12.89
C VAL A 366 -2.96 -3.69 -12.45
N TYR A 367 -3.26 -2.71 -13.31
CA TYR A 367 -3.10 -1.30 -12.94
C TYR A 367 -4.02 -0.88 -11.80
N THR A 368 -5.28 -1.33 -11.82
CA THR A 368 -6.24 -1.05 -10.74
C THR A 368 -5.77 -1.64 -9.41
N VAL A 369 -5.39 -2.91 -9.38
CA VAL A 369 -4.98 -3.58 -8.14
C VAL A 369 -3.68 -2.98 -7.60
N LEU A 370 -2.69 -2.67 -8.45
CA LEU A 370 -1.48 -1.97 -8.01
C LEU A 370 -1.77 -0.56 -7.50
N ALA A 371 -2.70 0.17 -8.14
CA ALA A 371 -3.08 1.50 -7.68
C ALA A 371 -3.69 1.43 -6.27
N VAL A 372 -4.60 0.48 -6.03
CA VAL A 372 -5.17 0.23 -4.69
C VAL A 372 -4.07 -0.13 -3.68
N GLN A 373 -3.15 -1.03 -4.02
CA GLN A 373 -2.06 -1.43 -3.11
C GLN A 373 -1.13 -0.26 -2.75
N ILE A 374 -0.72 0.52 -3.75
CA ILE A 374 0.23 1.63 -3.53
C ILE A 374 -0.46 2.79 -2.80
N LEU A 375 -1.71 3.12 -3.15
CA LEU A 375 -2.46 4.19 -2.48
C LEU A 375 -2.80 3.82 -1.04
N SER A 376 -3.27 2.59 -0.78
CA SER A 376 -3.49 2.13 0.60
C SER A 376 -2.19 2.11 1.39
N GLY A 377 -1.07 1.66 0.80
CA GLY A 377 0.23 1.63 1.47
C GLY A 377 0.80 3.01 1.79
N LEU A 378 0.68 3.97 0.86
CA LEU A 378 1.02 5.37 1.12
C LEU A 378 0.11 6.00 2.17
N GLY A 379 -1.16 5.63 2.19
CA GLY A 379 -2.10 6.00 3.25
C GLY A 379 -1.64 5.46 4.59
N VAL A 380 -1.38 4.16 4.70
CA VAL A 380 -0.85 3.54 5.93
C VAL A 380 0.42 4.27 6.39
N ALA A 381 1.39 4.50 5.50
CA ALA A 381 2.63 5.18 5.85
C ALA A 381 2.43 6.64 6.33
N PHE A 382 1.39 7.32 5.88
CA PHE A 382 1.10 8.71 6.24
C PHE A 382 0.25 8.83 7.53
N PHE A 383 -0.81 8.02 7.66
CA PHE A 383 -1.77 8.11 8.77
C PHE A 383 -1.41 7.19 9.94
N VAL A 384 -0.78 6.05 9.66
CA VAL A 384 -0.39 5.04 10.66
C VAL A 384 1.13 4.96 10.71
N ARG A 385 1.71 6.00 11.31
CA ARG A 385 3.17 6.19 11.41
C ARG A 385 3.82 5.04 12.18
N TRP A 386 5.14 4.95 12.06
CA TRP A 386 5.98 3.90 12.66
C TRP A 386 5.74 2.52 12.04
N GLY A 387 5.43 2.54 10.73
CA GLY A 387 5.13 1.40 9.86
C GLY A 387 6.01 0.19 10.11
N SER A 388 7.33 0.40 10.05
CA SER A 388 8.33 -0.66 10.16
C SER A 388 8.38 -1.32 11.54
N SER A 389 8.07 -0.57 12.60
CA SER A 389 8.05 -1.09 13.97
C SER A 389 6.84 -1.97 14.19
N TRP A 390 5.63 -1.44 13.96
CA TRP A 390 4.41 -2.22 14.20
C TRP A 390 4.22 -3.34 13.16
N PHE A 391 4.72 -3.21 11.93
CA PHE A 391 4.75 -4.33 10.98
C PHE A 391 5.55 -5.51 11.55
N SER A 392 6.69 -5.23 12.18
CA SER A 392 7.58 -6.25 12.72
C SER A 392 7.01 -6.92 13.98
N SER A 393 6.24 -6.19 14.79
CA SER A 393 5.69 -6.69 16.05
C SER A 393 4.23 -7.19 15.96
N VAL A 394 3.43 -6.72 15.00
CA VAL A 394 2.02 -7.09 14.83
C VAL A 394 1.81 -7.96 13.59
N LEU A 395 2.19 -7.45 12.40
CA LEU A 395 1.89 -8.15 11.15
C LEU A 395 2.77 -9.39 10.94
N THR A 396 4.03 -9.33 11.36
CA THR A 396 4.97 -10.45 11.18
C THR A 396 4.54 -11.70 11.97
N PRO A 397 4.15 -11.62 13.26
CA PRO A 397 3.55 -12.75 13.97
C PRO A 397 2.31 -13.33 13.26
N TYR A 398 1.38 -12.48 12.81
CA TYR A 398 0.22 -12.92 12.03
C TYR A 398 0.63 -13.67 10.74
N LEU A 399 1.54 -13.11 9.94
CA LEU A 399 2.00 -13.77 8.71
C LEU A 399 2.66 -15.13 9.01
N ARG A 400 3.45 -15.22 10.08
CA ARG A 400 4.06 -16.49 10.52
C ARG A 400 3.01 -17.49 11.01
N SER A 401 1.94 -17.03 11.64
CA SER A 401 0.83 -17.87 12.10
C SER A 401 0.12 -18.57 10.93
N ILE A 402 -0.04 -17.88 9.80
CA ILE A 402 -0.56 -18.45 8.54
C ILE A 402 0.37 -19.56 8.03
N PHE A 403 1.68 -19.31 7.98
CA PHE A 403 2.65 -20.33 7.54
C PHE A 403 2.76 -21.52 8.50
N SER A 404 2.39 -21.32 9.77
CA SER A 404 2.36 -22.36 10.80
C SER A 404 1.02 -23.11 10.85
N PHE A 405 0.08 -22.81 9.94
CA PHE A 405 -1.26 -23.38 9.90
C PHE A 405 -2.08 -23.20 11.19
N ASN A 406 -1.74 -22.20 12.01
CA ASN A 406 -2.48 -21.82 13.20
C ASN A 406 -2.69 -20.29 13.17
N PRO A 407 -3.61 -19.81 12.33
CA PRO A 407 -3.75 -18.39 12.04
C PRO A 407 -4.28 -17.62 13.26
N ASP A 408 -3.49 -16.68 13.75
CA ASP A 408 -3.84 -15.78 14.83
C ASP A 408 -4.11 -14.38 14.27
N ILE A 409 -5.40 -14.04 14.19
CA ILE A 409 -5.87 -12.76 13.64
C ILE A 409 -6.10 -11.71 14.73
N THR A 410 -5.91 -12.05 16.00
CA THR A 410 -6.35 -11.23 17.15
C THR A 410 -5.79 -9.82 17.14
N ALA A 411 -4.55 -9.64 16.71
CA ALA A 411 -3.91 -8.32 16.65
C ALA A 411 -4.20 -7.59 15.33
N VAL A 412 -4.34 -8.32 14.21
CA VAL A 412 -4.61 -7.72 12.89
C VAL A 412 -6.06 -7.25 12.76
N ALA A 413 -7.01 -7.98 13.35
CA ALA A 413 -8.42 -7.63 13.39
C ALA A 413 -8.70 -6.29 14.10
N GLU A 414 -7.81 -5.87 15.01
CA GLU A 414 -7.91 -4.62 15.76
C GLU A 414 -7.17 -3.46 15.07
N THR A 415 -6.45 -3.71 13.98
CA THR A 415 -5.76 -2.64 13.24
C THR A 415 -6.74 -1.72 12.51
N PRO A 416 -6.38 -0.46 12.26
CA PRO A 416 -7.21 0.45 11.47
C PRO A 416 -7.59 -0.15 10.12
N TRP A 417 -8.81 0.10 9.65
CA TRP A 417 -9.35 -0.47 8.39
C TRP A 417 -8.41 -0.24 7.19
N LEU A 418 -7.64 0.86 7.18
CA LEU A 418 -6.71 1.16 6.11
C LEU A 418 -5.56 0.13 6.03
N VAL A 419 -5.07 -0.32 7.19
CA VAL A 419 -4.08 -1.40 7.31
C VAL A 419 -4.68 -2.71 6.84
N GLN A 420 -5.91 -3.01 7.28
CA GLN A 420 -6.68 -4.18 6.86
C GLN A 420 -6.85 -4.25 5.33
N VAL A 421 -7.28 -3.15 4.70
CA VAL A 421 -7.42 -3.05 3.24
C VAL A 421 -6.09 -3.32 2.54
N HIS A 422 -4.99 -2.74 3.03
CA HIS A 422 -3.65 -2.93 2.46
C HIS A 422 -3.19 -4.40 2.50
N ILE A 423 -3.49 -5.10 3.61
CA ILE A 423 -3.21 -6.53 3.80
C ILE A 423 -4.05 -7.38 2.84
N ILE A 424 -5.37 -7.12 2.80
CA ILE A 424 -6.32 -7.84 1.95
C ILE A 424 -5.91 -7.68 0.47
N SER A 425 -5.62 -6.45 0.02
CA SER A 425 -5.21 -6.21 -1.36
C SER A 425 -3.87 -6.86 -1.71
N ALA A 426 -2.97 -7.05 -0.73
CA ALA A 426 -1.73 -7.80 -0.94
C ALA A 426 -2.00 -9.28 -1.24
N PHE A 427 -2.92 -9.92 -0.50
CA PHE A 427 -3.32 -11.30 -0.79
C PHE A 427 -4.06 -11.44 -2.12
N VAL A 428 -4.89 -10.45 -2.48
CA VAL A 428 -5.52 -10.40 -3.81
C VAL A 428 -4.47 -10.33 -4.92
N ILE A 429 -3.40 -9.52 -4.75
CA ILE A 429 -2.26 -9.49 -5.69
C ILE A 429 -1.68 -10.89 -5.86
N ILE A 430 -1.38 -11.58 -4.76
CA ILE A 430 -0.81 -12.93 -4.78
C ILE A 430 -1.70 -13.88 -5.60
N GLY A 431 -3.01 -13.90 -5.32
CA GLY A 431 -3.96 -14.77 -6.01
C GLY A 431 -4.08 -14.50 -7.51
N ILE A 432 -3.88 -13.26 -7.97
CA ILE A 432 -3.97 -12.93 -9.41
C ILE A 432 -2.65 -13.09 -10.18
N ILE A 433 -1.52 -13.34 -9.50
CA ILE A 433 -0.22 -13.55 -10.14
C ILE A 433 -0.30 -14.54 -11.30
N PRO A 434 -0.80 -15.78 -11.13
CA PRO A 434 -0.75 -16.79 -12.19
C PRO A 434 -1.59 -16.44 -13.44
N PHE A 435 -2.51 -15.49 -13.36
CA PHE A 435 -3.40 -15.12 -14.48
C PHE A 435 -3.02 -13.80 -15.15
N THR A 436 -2.05 -13.07 -14.59
CA THR A 436 -1.67 -11.73 -15.06
C THR A 436 -0.25 -11.69 -15.57
N ARG A 437 0.20 -10.51 -15.99
CA ARG A 437 1.62 -10.29 -16.30
C ARG A 437 2.52 -10.43 -15.08
N PHE A 438 2.02 -10.41 -13.84
CA PHE A 438 2.85 -10.48 -12.64
C PHE A 438 3.72 -11.73 -12.55
N VAL A 439 3.40 -12.82 -13.27
CA VAL A 439 4.27 -14.00 -13.36
C VAL A 439 5.72 -13.67 -13.72
N HIS A 440 5.99 -12.56 -14.42
CA HIS A 440 7.36 -12.15 -14.74
C HIS A 440 8.23 -11.88 -13.49
N PHE A 441 7.62 -11.56 -12.35
CA PHE A 441 8.31 -11.42 -11.06
C PHE A 441 8.99 -12.74 -10.63
N LEU A 442 8.42 -13.90 -10.98
CA LEU A 442 8.94 -15.21 -10.59
C LEU A 442 10.15 -15.66 -11.42
N VAL A 443 10.44 -14.99 -12.53
CA VAL A 443 11.54 -15.33 -13.45
C VAL A 443 12.58 -14.21 -13.47
N TYR A 444 12.96 -13.73 -12.29
CA TYR A 444 14.08 -12.80 -12.16
C TYR A 444 15.38 -13.51 -12.56
N PRO A 445 16.17 -12.97 -13.49
CA PRO A 445 17.32 -13.66 -14.09
C PRO A 445 18.55 -13.62 -13.16
N LEU A 446 18.44 -14.17 -11.95
CA LEU A 446 19.56 -14.26 -11.00
C LEU A 446 20.68 -15.16 -11.52
N ASP A 447 20.33 -16.22 -12.26
CA ASP A 447 21.25 -17.15 -12.89
C ASP A 447 22.20 -16.45 -13.88
N TYR A 448 21.71 -15.38 -14.54
CA TYR A 448 22.49 -14.62 -15.50
C TYR A 448 23.77 -14.00 -14.91
N LEU A 449 23.80 -13.71 -13.61
CA LEU A 449 24.97 -13.14 -12.93
C LEU A 449 26.18 -14.10 -12.93
N TRP A 450 25.94 -15.41 -12.97
CA TRP A 450 27.00 -16.44 -12.98
C TRP A 450 26.99 -17.31 -14.23
N ARG A 451 26.02 -17.13 -15.12
CA ARG A 451 25.93 -17.90 -16.37
C ARG A 451 27.03 -17.49 -17.33
N ARG A 452 27.66 -18.49 -17.98
CA ARG A 452 28.60 -18.25 -19.07
C ARG A 452 27.91 -17.53 -20.24
N THR A 453 28.66 -16.68 -20.95
CA THR A 453 28.14 -15.89 -22.08
C THR A 453 27.61 -16.78 -23.20
N GLN A 454 28.30 -17.86 -23.52
CA GLN A 454 27.88 -18.85 -24.52
C GLN A 454 27.15 -20.01 -23.85
N VAL A 455 25.90 -20.24 -24.28
CA VAL A 455 25.11 -21.41 -23.90
C VAL A 455 24.96 -22.28 -25.14
N VAL A 456 25.55 -23.47 -25.12
CA VAL A 456 25.45 -24.43 -26.21
C VAL A 456 24.49 -25.54 -25.80
N ILE A 457 23.37 -25.66 -26.51
CA ILE A 457 22.39 -26.72 -26.31
C ILE A 457 22.68 -27.81 -27.35
N TRP A 458 23.09 -28.99 -26.86
CA TRP A 458 23.43 -30.12 -27.71
C TRP A 458 22.19 -31.00 -27.91
N ASN A 459 21.91 -31.40 -29.17
CA ASN A 459 20.88 -32.40 -29.49
C ASN A 459 21.33 -33.86 -29.22
N TRP A 460 22.52 -34.03 -28.65
CA TRP A 460 23.14 -35.32 -28.33
C TRP A 460 24.00 -35.16 -27.07
N ASN A 461 24.31 -36.25 -26.37
CA ASN A 461 25.08 -36.20 -25.13
C ASN A 461 26.54 -35.77 -25.41
N PRO A 462 26.99 -34.57 -24.99
CA PRO A 462 28.31 -34.04 -25.32
C PRO A 462 29.47 -34.85 -24.73
N LYS A 463 29.22 -35.72 -23.75
CA LYS A 463 30.21 -36.66 -23.20
C LYS A 463 30.49 -37.86 -24.13
N ASN A 464 29.61 -38.13 -25.10
CA ASN A 464 29.82 -39.19 -26.07
C ASN A 464 30.74 -38.68 -27.19
N ILE A 465 32.06 -38.80 -27.03
CA ILE A 465 33.06 -38.35 -28.02
C ILE A 465 32.63 -38.70 -29.45
N ARG A 466 32.70 -37.74 -30.38
CA ARG A 466 32.44 -37.95 -31.81
C ARG A 466 33.53 -38.87 -32.40
N ALA A 467 33.39 -40.18 -32.19
CA ALA A 467 34.21 -41.20 -32.85
C ALA A 467 33.69 -41.53 -34.27
N SER A 468 32.51 -41.02 -34.64
CA SER A 468 31.91 -41.26 -35.96
C SER A 468 32.54 -40.35 -37.02
N VAL A 469 33.31 -40.95 -37.92
CA VAL A 469 33.81 -40.36 -39.17
C VAL A 469 32.77 -40.42 -40.31
N LYS A 470 31.61 -41.05 -40.08
CA LYS A 470 30.57 -41.20 -41.10
C LYS A 470 29.80 -39.90 -41.30
N TRP A 471 29.89 -39.35 -42.50
CA TRP A 471 29.01 -38.31 -43.01
C TRP A 471 27.62 -38.89 -43.25
N ASN A 472 26.65 -38.50 -42.43
CA ASN A 472 25.24 -38.76 -42.69
C ASN A 472 24.62 -37.49 -43.28
N PHE A 473 24.13 -37.56 -44.51
CA PHE A 473 23.35 -36.49 -45.11
C PHE A 473 22.13 -36.23 -44.22
N GLY A 474 22.04 -35.00 -43.69
CA GLY A 474 20.99 -34.62 -42.75
C GLY A 474 19.61 -34.87 -43.34
N LYS A 475 18.73 -35.54 -42.57
CA LYS A 475 17.32 -35.68 -42.95
C LYS A 475 16.68 -34.29 -42.93
N LYS A 476 16.15 -33.85 -44.07
CA LYS A 476 15.43 -32.57 -44.22
C LYS A 476 14.42 -32.42 -43.08
N THR A 477 14.40 -31.26 -42.42
CA THR A 477 13.43 -30.96 -41.38
C THR A 477 12.00 -31.06 -41.95
N ARG A 478 11.08 -31.64 -41.18
CA ARG A 478 9.67 -31.83 -41.59
C ARG A 478 8.84 -30.54 -41.65
N ASN A 479 9.47 -29.38 -41.47
CA ASN A 479 8.79 -28.07 -41.40
C ASN A 479 8.97 -27.26 -42.70
N HIS A 480 8.94 -27.93 -43.84
CA HIS A 480 8.68 -27.28 -45.13
C HIS A 480 7.31 -27.71 -45.63
#